data_AF-C6C8Z6-F1
#
_entry.id   AF-C6C8Z6-F1
#
_cell.length_a   1.000
_cell.length_b   1.000
_cell.length_c   1.000
_cell.angle_alpha   90.00
_cell.angle_beta   90.00
_cell.angle_gamma   90.00
#
_symmetry.space_group_name_H-M   'P 1'
#
loop_
_entity.id
_entity.type
_entity.pdbx_description
1 polymer ?
#
loop_
_entity_poly.entity_id
_entity_poly.type
_entity_poly.pdbx_seq_one_letter_code
_entity_poly.pdbx_strand_id
1 'polypeptide(L)'
;MNNPSIANPERYFITQGSFKSLTYQFHVLFSNVTVELCHKYYDNDNLRLLLTDNDFIQLWLTHALFTELDSRFIEEARKKRTNMQLLFDSHSAPKYHKFADCSAMHNDYINFEIPPEIEKKGMQAILACKQFAYENRHILNSDEQKFIDRLTARFMLVNPPKKLTGKNTGRYEFTSKSLEEIKVFINETVERAKALMNENREVYNKRYKPAKHLDRESDDVKLWLMELKPALMMALFHYGIKKFGPADFSFEKSFLEICRFEPCKICCK
;
A
#
# COMPACT_ATOMS: atom_id res chain seq x y z
N MET A 1 -17.49 -42.01 18.15
CA MET A 1 -17.75 -40.97 17.12
C MET A 1 -16.58 -40.01 17.19
N ASN A 2 -15.63 -40.12 16.25
CA ASN A 2 -14.48 -39.23 16.19
C ASN A 2 -14.94 -37.88 15.65
N ASN A 3 -14.85 -36.85 16.48
CA ASN A 3 -15.03 -35.47 16.04
C ASN A 3 -13.91 -35.18 15.03
N PRO A 4 -14.20 -34.87 13.76
CA PRO A 4 -13.16 -34.44 12.84
C PRO A 4 -12.58 -33.14 13.40
N SER A 5 -11.31 -33.20 13.80
CA SER A 5 -10.49 -32.02 14.08
C SER A 5 -10.63 -31.08 12.89
N ILE A 6 -11.39 -30.01 13.04
CA ILE A 6 -11.40 -28.89 12.10
C ILE A 6 -9.98 -28.35 12.13
N ALA A 7 -9.17 -28.74 11.14
CA ALA A 7 -7.82 -28.22 10.99
C ALA A 7 -7.94 -26.70 10.89
N ASN A 8 -7.25 -25.97 11.78
CA ASN A 8 -7.16 -24.52 11.65
C ASN A 8 -6.65 -24.21 10.22
N PRO A 9 -7.31 -23.29 9.49
CA PRO A 9 -6.89 -22.96 8.14
C PRO A 9 -5.42 -22.53 8.13
N GLU A 10 -4.68 -23.01 7.13
CA GLU A 10 -3.26 -22.69 6.98
C GLU A 10 -3.09 -21.18 6.74
N ARG A 11 -2.18 -20.56 7.51
CA ARG A 11 -2.03 -19.11 7.60
C ARG A 11 -0.90 -18.61 6.71
N TYR A 12 -1.09 -17.42 6.13
CA TYR A 12 -0.12 -16.80 5.23
C TYR A 12 0.17 -15.34 5.58
N PHE A 13 1.37 -14.88 5.22
CA PHE A 13 1.93 -13.56 5.49
C PHE A 13 2.09 -12.75 4.21
N ILE A 14 1.92 -11.42 4.32
CA ILE A 14 2.15 -10.48 3.23
C ILE A 14 2.98 -9.29 3.73
N THR A 15 3.63 -8.56 2.81
CA THR A 15 4.37 -7.33 3.15
C THR A 15 3.41 -6.15 3.35
N GLN A 16 3.85 -5.12 4.07
CA GLN A 16 3.06 -3.89 4.22
C GLN A 16 2.76 -3.22 2.87
N GLY A 17 3.71 -3.25 1.92
CA GLY A 17 3.49 -2.79 0.55
C GLY A 17 2.40 -3.59 -0.18
N SER A 18 2.36 -4.91 -0.02
CA SER A 18 1.31 -5.75 -0.58
C SER A 18 -0.07 -5.46 0.04
N PHE A 19 -0.13 -5.23 1.34
CA PHE A 19 -1.38 -4.84 2.01
C PHE A 19 -1.87 -3.47 1.55
N LYS A 20 -0.99 -2.47 1.43
CA LYS A 20 -1.33 -1.16 0.87
C LYS A 20 -1.78 -1.26 -0.59
N SER A 21 -1.15 -2.14 -1.38
CA SER A 21 -1.57 -2.40 -2.76
C SER A 21 -2.97 -3.01 -2.81
N LEU A 22 -3.28 -3.91 -1.87
CA LEU A 22 -4.62 -4.47 -1.73
C LEU A 22 -5.64 -3.38 -1.46
N THR A 23 -5.42 -2.50 -0.47
CA THR A 23 -6.37 -1.41 -0.16
C THR A 23 -6.47 -0.34 -1.26
N TYR A 24 -5.35 0.03 -1.90
CA TYR A 24 -5.33 1.00 -2.99
C TYR A 24 -6.03 0.50 -4.26
N GLN A 25 -5.99 -0.80 -4.52
CA GLN A 25 -6.70 -1.42 -5.65
C GLN A 25 -8.21 -1.16 -5.60
N PHE A 26 -8.81 -1.08 -4.41
CA PHE A 26 -10.23 -0.74 -4.26
C PHE A 26 -10.51 0.76 -4.43
N HIS A 27 -9.51 1.65 -4.33
CA HIS A 27 -9.69 3.12 -4.43
C HIS A 27 -10.18 3.57 -5.80
N VAL A 28 -9.92 2.79 -6.85
CA VAL A 28 -10.37 3.11 -8.21
C VAL A 28 -11.89 2.98 -8.37
N LEU A 29 -12.58 2.27 -7.45
CA LEU A 29 -13.95 1.82 -7.64
C LEU A 29 -15.00 2.63 -6.88
N PHE A 30 -14.62 3.32 -5.81
CA PHE A 30 -15.54 4.11 -4.98
C PHE A 30 -15.22 5.60 -5.08
N SER A 31 -15.82 6.29 -6.04
CA SER A 31 -15.73 7.75 -6.19
C SER A 31 -16.81 8.54 -5.43
N ASN A 32 -17.88 7.86 -4.98
CA ASN A 32 -19.01 8.48 -4.29
C ASN A 32 -19.13 7.92 -2.86
N VAL A 33 -18.41 8.53 -1.92
CA VAL A 33 -18.55 8.22 -0.48
C VAL A 33 -19.44 9.26 0.18
N THR A 34 -20.55 8.83 0.78
CA THR A 34 -21.49 9.72 1.50
C THR A 34 -21.15 9.84 2.98
N VAL A 35 -21.65 10.91 3.62
CA VAL A 35 -21.48 11.16 5.07
C VAL A 35 -22.02 9.98 5.91
N GLU A 36 -23.09 9.33 5.46
CA GLU A 36 -23.70 8.17 6.12
C GLU A 36 -22.75 6.96 6.21
N LEU A 37 -21.82 6.82 5.26
CA LEU A 37 -20.81 5.76 5.29
C LEU A 37 -19.76 5.98 6.40
N CYS A 38 -19.54 7.23 6.80
CA CYS A 38 -18.58 7.57 7.87
C CYS A 38 -19.07 7.06 9.23
N HIS A 39 -20.35 7.29 9.55
CA HIS A 39 -20.97 6.82 10.80
C HIS A 39 -21.03 5.30 10.88
N LYS A 40 -21.22 4.62 9.73
CA LYS A 40 -21.15 3.15 9.65
C LYS A 40 -19.76 2.62 9.98
N TYR A 41 -18.71 3.33 9.57
CA TYR A 41 -17.33 2.91 9.81
C TYR A 41 -16.94 3.06 11.28
N TYR A 42 -16.98 4.29 11.80
CA TYR A 42 -16.65 4.63 13.18
C TYR A 42 -17.55 5.76 13.68
N ASP A 43 -18.32 5.50 14.73
CA ASP A 43 -19.30 6.42 15.28
C ASP A 43 -18.61 7.52 16.10
N ASN A 44 -18.16 8.58 15.41
CA ASN A 44 -17.61 9.80 16.00
C ASN A 44 -17.75 10.98 15.04
N ASP A 45 -18.68 11.88 15.35
CA ASP A 45 -19.03 13.04 14.53
C ASP A 45 -17.84 13.99 14.27
N ASN A 46 -16.85 14.00 15.17
CA ASN A 46 -15.69 14.87 15.03
C ASN A 46 -14.73 14.44 13.92
N LEU A 47 -14.78 13.18 13.47
CA LEU A 47 -13.91 12.72 12.38
C LEU A 47 -14.11 13.55 11.11
N ARG A 48 -15.32 14.08 10.87
CA ARG A 48 -15.60 14.91 9.68
C ARG A 48 -14.89 16.25 9.71
N LEU A 49 -14.60 16.77 10.90
CA LEU A 49 -13.82 18.00 11.07
C LEU A 49 -12.34 17.76 10.76
N LEU A 50 -11.85 16.56 11.06
CA LEU A 50 -10.43 16.22 11.01
C LEU A 50 -10.00 15.65 9.66
N LEU A 51 -10.85 14.84 9.04
CA LEU A 51 -10.51 14.08 7.84
C LEU A 51 -11.06 14.73 6.57
N THR A 52 -10.37 14.47 5.46
CA THR A 52 -10.79 14.85 4.11
C THR A 52 -11.64 13.75 3.48
N ASP A 53 -12.34 14.04 2.38
CA ASP A 53 -13.11 13.03 1.65
C ASP A 53 -12.23 11.86 1.19
N ASN A 54 -11.00 12.13 0.76
CA ASN A 54 -10.04 11.09 0.38
C ASN A 54 -9.65 10.19 1.55
N ASP A 55 -9.56 10.73 2.76
CA ASP A 55 -9.27 9.93 3.96
C ASP A 55 -10.45 8.99 4.25
N PHE A 56 -11.69 9.49 4.17
CA PHE A 56 -12.88 8.67 4.35
C PHE A 56 -13.05 7.61 3.27
N ILE A 57 -12.75 7.94 2.02
CA ILE A 57 -12.69 6.97 0.93
C ILE A 57 -11.74 5.83 1.35
N GLN A 58 -10.51 6.15 1.74
CA GLN A 58 -9.54 5.14 2.17
C GLN A 58 -10.02 4.23 3.32
N LEU A 59 -10.68 4.80 4.32
CA LEU A 59 -11.28 4.02 5.42
C LEU A 59 -12.40 3.12 4.92
N TRP A 60 -13.32 3.64 4.11
CA TRP A 60 -14.43 2.88 3.55
C TRP A 60 -13.95 1.68 2.72
N LEU A 61 -12.88 1.85 1.93
CA LEU A 61 -12.29 0.75 1.16
C LEU A 61 -11.82 -0.40 2.04
N THR A 62 -11.35 -0.10 3.25
CA THR A 62 -10.95 -1.13 4.23
C THR A 62 -12.16 -1.92 4.72
N HIS A 63 -13.30 -1.25 4.93
CA HIS A 63 -14.56 -1.93 5.26
C HIS A 63 -15.05 -2.80 4.09
N ALA A 64 -15.13 -2.22 2.89
CA ALA A 64 -15.61 -2.89 1.69
C ALA A 64 -14.76 -4.13 1.34
N LEU A 65 -13.45 -4.08 1.57
CA LEU A 65 -12.52 -5.21 1.39
C LEU A 65 -12.98 -6.48 2.13
N PHE A 66 -13.53 -6.32 3.33
CA PHE A 66 -13.90 -7.45 4.18
C PHE A 66 -15.39 -7.80 4.14
N THR A 67 -16.24 -6.87 3.70
CA THR A 67 -17.71 -7.01 3.79
C THR A 67 -18.41 -7.11 2.44
N GLU A 68 -17.79 -6.60 1.38
CA GLU A 68 -18.40 -6.42 0.06
C GLU A 68 -17.52 -6.97 -1.08
N LEU A 69 -16.61 -7.90 -0.79
CA LEU A 69 -15.67 -8.43 -1.77
C LEU A 69 -16.38 -9.22 -2.89
N ASP A 70 -16.56 -8.59 -4.05
CA ASP A 70 -17.01 -9.20 -5.30
C ASP A 70 -15.82 -9.48 -6.24
N SER A 71 -15.83 -10.63 -6.91
CA SER A 71 -14.80 -11.02 -7.88
C SER A 71 -14.65 -10.03 -9.03
N ARG A 72 -15.72 -9.33 -9.43
CA ARG A 72 -15.70 -8.27 -10.46
C ARG A 72 -14.83 -7.08 -10.07
N PHE A 73 -14.76 -6.76 -8.77
CA PHE A 73 -13.95 -5.64 -8.28
C PHE A 73 -12.45 -5.92 -8.41
N ILE A 74 -12.07 -7.18 -8.24
CA ILE A 74 -10.68 -7.63 -8.34
C ILE A 74 -10.18 -7.56 -9.78
N GLU A 75 -11.05 -7.76 -10.76
CA GLU A 75 -10.71 -7.66 -12.19
C GLU A 75 -10.45 -6.21 -12.62
N GLU A 76 -11.32 -5.26 -12.23
CA GLU A 76 -11.17 -3.84 -12.58
C GLU A 76 -9.98 -3.18 -11.87
N ALA A 77 -9.77 -3.48 -10.58
CA ALA A 77 -8.62 -2.98 -9.83
C ALA A 77 -7.27 -3.43 -10.43
N ARG A 78 -7.30 -4.46 -11.28
CA ARG A 78 -6.14 -5.01 -11.98
C ARG A 78 -6.05 -4.60 -13.45
N LYS A 79 -6.91 -3.73 -13.97
CA LYS A 79 -6.64 -3.01 -15.24
C LYS A 79 -5.49 -2.04 -15.02
N LYS A 80 -4.28 -2.61 -14.99
CA LYS A 80 -3.03 -1.90 -14.71
C LYS A 80 -2.65 -1.06 -15.91
N ARG A 81 -2.36 0.21 -15.67
CA ARG A 81 -1.65 1.04 -16.65
C ARG A 81 -0.17 0.67 -16.59
N THR A 82 0.43 0.36 -17.73
CA THR A 82 1.87 0.17 -17.85
C THR A 82 2.59 1.43 -17.34
N ASN A 83 3.55 1.26 -16.42
CA ASN A 83 4.31 2.41 -15.94
C ASN A 83 5.33 2.78 -17.03
N MET A 84 5.13 3.92 -17.69
CA MET A 84 5.98 4.37 -18.79
C MET A 84 7.28 5.04 -18.33
N GLN A 85 7.47 5.21 -17.02
CA GLN A 85 8.62 5.88 -16.41
C GLN A 85 9.63 4.91 -15.81
N LEU A 86 9.29 3.63 -15.65
CA LEU A 86 10.15 2.62 -15.02
C LEU A 86 10.44 1.42 -15.92
N LEU A 87 11.66 0.87 -15.84
CA LEU A 87 12.10 -0.31 -16.61
C LEU A 87 11.33 -1.56 -16.20
N PHE A 88 11.32 -1.87 -14.90
CA PHE A 88 10.54 -2.98 -14.40
C PHE A 88 9.20 -2.46 -13.96
N ASP A 89 8.14 -3.00 -14.53
CA ASP A 89 6.86 -2.77 -13.91
C ASP A 89 6.81 -3.41 -12.53
N SER A 90 6.16 -2.75 -11.58
CA SER A 90 5.73 -3.35 -10.31
C SER A 90 4.65 -4.43 -10.49
N HIS A 91 4.50 -4.97 -11.71
CA HIS A 91 3.37 -5.77 -12.17
C HIS A 91 3.36 -7.22 -11.69
N SER A 92 4.38 -7.70 -10.99
CA SER A 92 4.28 -9.01 -10.34
C SER A 92 3.08 -9.00 -9.40
N ALA A 93 2.25 -10.04 -9.47
CA ALA A 93 1.21 -10.23 -8.48
C ALA A 93 1.86 -10.14 -7.08
N PRO A 94 1.23 -9.43 -6.13
CA PRO A 94 1.72 -9.41 -4.77
C PRO A 94 1.80 -10.87 -4.27
N LYS A 95 2.84 -11.16 -3.49
CA LYS A 95 3.07 -12.53 -3.03
C LYS A 95 2.61 -12.72 -1.60
N TYR A 96 2.10 -13.90 -1.32
CA TYR A 96 1.90 -14.38 0.04
C TYR A 96 2.96 -15.40 0.42
N HIS A 97 3.25 -15.50 1.71
CA HIS A 97 4.36 -16.25 2.26
C HIS A 97 3.88 -17.19 3.35
N LYS A 98 4.42 -18.41 3.41
CA LYS A 98 4.11 -19.40 4.45
C LYS A 98 4.84 -19.08 5.76
N PHE A 99 6.04 -18.49 5.67
CA PHE A 99 6.87 -18.14 6.81
C PHE A 99 7.10 -16.63 6.87
N ALA A 100 7.06 -16.10 8.09
CA ALA A 100 7.13 -14.66 8.33
C ALA A 100 8.54 -14.07 8.18
N ASP A 101 9.56 -14.91 8.25
CA ASP A 101 10.99 -14.64 8.11
C ASP A 101 11.53 -15.02 6.72
N CYS A 102 10.63 -15.25 5.75
CA CYS A 102 11.02 -15.61 4.40
C CYS A 102 11.96 -14.53 3.82
N SER A 103 13.14 -14.93 3.34
CA SER A 103 14.14 -14.01 2.77
C SER A 103 13.58 -13.11 1.67
N ALA A 104 12.65 -13.62 0.85
CA ALA A 104 11.97 -12.83 -0.18
C ALA A 104 11.07 -11.70 0.38
N MET A 105 10.63 -11.76 1.63
CA MET A 105 9.89 -10.67 2.30
C MET A 105 10.80 -9.53 2.74
N HIS A 106 12.12 -9.74 2.79
CA HIS A 106 13.09 -8.76 3.28
C HIS A 106 13.93 -8.15 2.16
N ASN A 107 13.80 -8.63 0.92
CA ASN A 107 14.56 -8.11 -0.21
C ASN A 107 14.11 -6.70 -0.57
N ASP A 108 15.06 -5.78 -0.64
CA ASP A 108 14.83 -4.42 -1.11
C ASP A 108 14.34 -4.40 -2.56
N TYR A 109 13.53 -3.39 -2.86
CA TYR A 109 13.06 -3.12 -4.20
C TYR A 109 14.13 -2.38 -4.98
N ILE A 110 14.49 -2.91 -6.15
CA ILE A 110 15.36 -2.25 -7.13
C ILE A 110 14.57 -2.06 -8.41
N ASN A 111 14.62 -0.84 -8.94
CA ASN A 111 14.14 -0.51 -10.27
C ASN A 111 15.02 0.57 -10.89
N PHE A 112 14.71 0.94 -12.13
CA PHE A 112 15.40 1.98 -12.85
C PHE A 112 14.39 2.84 -13.61
N GLU A 113 14.67 4.13 -13.72
CA GLU A 113 13.93 5.03 -14.58
C GLU A 113 14.18 4.68 -16.06
N ILE A 114 13.18 4.90 -16.91
CA ILE A 114 13.36 4.85 -18.36
C ILE A 114 14.33 5.97 -18.77
N PRO A 115 15.40 5.68 -19.53
CA PRO A 115 16.31 6.70 -20.01
C PRO A 115 15.60 7.76 -20.88
N PRO A 116 15.95 9.05 -20.78
CA PRO A 116 15.33 10.13 -21.56
C PRO A 116 15.39 9.89 -23.08
N GLU A 117 16.42 9.21 -23.58
CA GLU A 117 16.59 8.89 -25.00
C GLU A 117 15.55 7.87 -25.49
N ILE A 118 15.14 6.95 -24.61
CA ILE A 118 14.09 5.98 -24.90
C ILE A 118 12.72 6.65 -24.79
N GLU A 119 12.53 7.49 -23.78
CA GLU A 119 11.29 8.24 -23.58
C GLU A 119 10.97 9.12 -24.80
N LYS A 120 11.96 9.85 -25.32
CA LYS A 120 11.83 10.68 -26.54
C LYS A 120 11.46 9.90 -27.80
N LYS A 121 11.81 8.61 -27.87
CA LYS A 121 11.45 7.73 -29.01
C LYS A 121 10.02 7.20 -28.93
N GLY A 122 9.32 7.44 -27.82
CA GLY A 122 7.92 7.13 -27.65
C GLY A 122 7.62 5.70 -27.19
N MET A 123 6.33 5.39 -27.09
CA MET A 123 5.78 4.20 -26.42
C MET A 123 6.41 2.88 -26.87
N GLN A 124 6.59 2.67 -28.18
CA GLN A 124 7.14 1.41 -28.70
C GLN A 124 8.59 1.18 -28.27
N ALA A 125 9.40 2.23 -28.23
CA ALA A 125 10.79 2.13 -27.77
C ALA A 125 10.85 1.82 -26.26
N ILE A 126 9.95 2.42 -25.48
CA ILE A 126 9.80 2.13 -24.05
C ILE A 126 9.46 0.64 -23.85
N LEU A 127 8.45 0.13 -24.55
CA LEU A 127 8.05 -1.28 -24.43
C LEU A 127 9.18 -2.25 -24.83
N ALA A 128 9.90 -1.95 -25.91
CA ALA A 128 11.06 -2.76 -26.33
C ALA A 128 12.20 -2.73 -25.30
N CYS A 129 12.46 -1.57 -24.69
CA CYS A 129 13.46 -1.43 -23.63
C CYS A 129 13.09 -2.24 -22.39
N LYS A 130 11.83 -2.19 -21.97
CA LYS A 130 11.31 -2.95 -20.83
C LYS A 130 11.36 -4.45 -21.08
N GLN A 131 11.00 -4.91 -22.28
CA GLN A 131 11.09 -6.32 -22.64
C GLN A 131 12.54 -6.83 -22.58
N PHE A 132 13.48 -6.08 -23.15
CA PHE A 132 14.89 -6.43 -23.09
C PHE A 132 15.43 -6.47 -21.65
N ALA A 133 15.05 -5.48 -20.83
CA ALA A 133 15.40 -5.45 -19.41
C ALA A 133 14.86 -6.67 -18.65
N TYR A 134 13.63 -7.09 -18.95
CA TYR A 134 13.00 -8.27 -18.34
C TYR A 134 13.75 -9.56 -18.69
N GLU A 135 14.10 -9.77 -19.95
CA GLU A 135 14.86 -10.94 -20.42
C GLU A 135 16.25 -11.02 -19.79
N ASN A 136 16.88 -9.87 -19.54
CA ASN A 136 18.21 -9.77 -18.94
C ASN A 136 18.19 -9.61 -17.40
N ARG A 137 17.04 -9.69 -16.75
CA ARG A 137 16.90 -9.47 -15.30
C ARG A 137 17.75 -10.41 -14.44
N HIS A 138 18.03 -11.61 -14.93
CA HIS A 138 18.90 -12.57 -14.23
C HIS A 138 20.32 -12.04 -14.02
N ILE A 139 20.79 -11.13 -14.89
CA ILE A 139 22.11 -10.49 -14.79
C ILE A 139 22.12 -9.46 -13.67
N LEU A 140 21.02 -8.70 -13.51
CA LEU A 140 20.90 -7.70 -12.44
C LEU A 140 21.14 -8.33 -11.05
N ASN A 141 20.70 -9.57 -10.86
CA ASN A 141 20.86 -10.26 -9.57
C ASN A 141 22.31 -10.70 -9.29
N SER A 142 23.15 -10.86 -10.33
CA SER A 142 24.54 -11.29 -10.20
C SER A 142 25.55 -10.17 -10.39
N ASP A 143 25.27 -9.21 -11.27
CA ASP A 143 26.13 -8.09 -11.64
C ASP A 143 25.28 -6.94 -12.21
N GLU A 144 24.95 -5.98 -11.34
CA GLU A 144 24.16 -4.80 -11.70
C GLU A 144 24.85 -3.92 -12.75
N GLN A 145 26.17 -3.75 -12.66
CA GLN A 145 26.90 -2.90 -13.61
C GLN A 145 26.85 -3.51 -15.00
N LYS A 146 27.08 -4.83 -15.11
CA LYS A 146 26.97 -5.56 -16.38
C LYS A 146 25.57 -5.51 -16.98
N PHE A 147 24.53 -5.50 -16.15
CA PHE A 147 23.16 -5.29 -16.60
C PHE A 147 22.99 -3.89 -17.22
N ILE A 148 23.47 -2.84 -16.54
CA ILE A 148 23.44 -1.45 -17.02
C ILE A 148 24.24 -1.29 -18.32
N ASP A 149 25.43 -1.89 -18.40
CA ASP A 149 26.30 -1.81 -19.58
C ASP A 149 25.64 -2.48 -20.80
N ARG A 150 25.00 -3.64 -20.60
CA ARG A 150 24.25 -4.31 -21.67
C ARG A 150 23.08 -3.47 -22.15
N LEU A 151 22.35 -2.84 -21.24
CA LEU A 151 21.23 -1.98 -21.61
C LEU A 151 21.73 -0.73 -22.37
N THR A 152 22.78 -0.11 -21.87
CA THR A 152 23.45 1.05 -22.47
C THR A 152 23.94 0.74 -23.88
N ALA A 153 24.63 -0.38 -24.08
CA ALA A 153 25.11 -0.81 -25.38
C ALA A 153 23.96 -1.13 -26.36
N ARG A 154 22.92 -1.84 -25.90
CA ARG A 154 21.78 -2.24 -26.75
C ARG A 154 21.01 -1.06 -27.32
N PHE A 155 20.87 0.00 -26.52
CA PHE A 155 20.04 1.16 -26.83
C PHE A 155 20.84 2.43 -27.15
N MET A 156 22.17 2.34 -27.14
CA MET A 156 23.10 3.47 -27.35
C MET A 156 22.80 4.63 -26.41
N LEU A 157 22.64 4.32 -25.11
CA LEU A 157 22.31 5.32 -24.11
C LEU A 157 23.51 6.21 -23.83
N VAL A 158 23.29 7.53 -23.79
CA VAL A 158 24.29 8.49 -23.30
C VAL A 158 24.10 8.67 -21.79
N ASN A 159 22.84 8.61 -21.34
CA ASN A 159 22.44 8.67 -19.95
C ASN A 159 22.06 7.27 -19.47
N PRO A 160 22.89 6.63 -18.64
CA PRO A 160 22.54 5.35 -18.03
C PRO A 160 21.24 5.45 -17.23
N PRO A 161 20.44 4.37 -17.13
CA PRO A 161 19.23 4.37 -16.33
C PRO A 161 19.53 4.73 -14.88
N LYS A 162 18.76 5.66 -14.33
CA LYS A 162 18.89 6.04 -12.92
C LYS A 162 18.26 4.97 -12.04
N LYS A 163 19.05 4.42 -11.12
CA LYS A 163 18.59 3.42 -10.14
C LYS A 163 17.66 4.05 -9.11
N LEU A 164 16.58 3.34 -8.83
CA LEU A 164 15.67 3.59 -7.72
C LEU A 164 15.76 2.41 -6.76
N THR A 165 16.10 2.70 -5.50
CA THR A 165 16.05 1.72 -4.41
C THR A 165 14.93 2.09 -3.46
N GLY A 166 14.09 1.11 -3.15
CA GLY A 166 13.09 1.20 -2.11
C GLY A 166 13.41 0.18 -1.04
N LYS A 167 13.53 0.62 0.23
CA LYS A 167 13.62 -0.33 1.32
C LYS A 167 12.36 -1.19 1.35
N ASN A 168 12.51 -2.49 1.53
CA ASN A 168 11.35 -3.33 1.77
C ASN A 168 10.63 -2.83 3.03
N THR A 169 9.32 -2.67 2.96
CA THR A 169 8.49 -2.27 4.11
C THR A 169 8.42 -3.36 5.18
N GLY A 170 9.00 -4.53 4.94
CA GLY A 170 8.95 -5.69 5.80
C GLY A 170 7.57 -6.34 5.82
N ARG A 171 7.43 -7.28 6.76
CA ARG A 171 6.15 -7.91 7.09
C ARG A 171 5.15 -6.85 7.53
N TYR A 172 3.90 -6.97 7.04
CA TYR A 172 2.83 -6.23 7.67
C TYR A 172 2.56 -6.81 9.06
N GLU A 173 2.84 -6.02 10.09
CA GLU A 173 2.54 -6.40 11.47
C GLU A 173 1.24 -5.75 11.91
N PHE A 174 0.27 -6.57 12.28
CA PHE A 174 -0.95 -6.08 12.90
C PHE A 174 -0.62 -5.55 14.30
N THR A 175 -1.31 -4.50 14.70
CA THR A 175 -1.19 -4.00 16.07
C THR A 175 -1.60 -5.08 17.08
N SER A 176 -0.79 -5.25 18.12
CA SER A 176 -1.10 -6.11 19.27
C SER A 176 -2.24 -5.55 20.12
N LYS A 177 -2.58 -4.26 19.96
CA LYS A 177 -3.66 -3.59 20.69
C LYS A 177 -5.01 -4.27 20.44
N SER A 178 -5.81 -4.42 21.47
CA SER A 178 -7.22 -4.83 21.40
C SER A 178 -8.07 -3.78 20.66
N LEU A 179 -9.28 -4.17 20.26
CA LEU A 179 -10.19 -3.23 19.60
C LEU A 179 -10.53 -2.04 20.51
N GLU A 180 -10.69 -2.29 21.81
CA GLU A 180 -10.96 -1.30 22.85
C GLU A 180 -9.78 -0.35 23.02
N GLU A 181 -8.55 -0.85 23.08
CA GLU A 181 -7.34 -0.02 23.15
C GLU A 181 -7.16 0.87 21.91
N ILE A 182 -7.54 0.36 20.72
CA ILE A 182 -7.54 1.15 19.49
C ILE A 182 -8.60 2.27 19.57
N LYS A 183 -9.82 1.97 20.03
CA LYS A 183 -10.89 2.98 20.20
C LYS A 183 -10.47 4.09 21.17
N VAL A 184 -9.87 3.74 22.31
CA VAL A 184 -9.35 4.71 23.29
C VAL A 184 -8.34 5.63 22.62
N PHE A 185 -7.36 5.05 21.93
CA PHE A 185 -6.34 5.83 21.22
C PHE A 185 -6.92 6.75 20.13
N ILE A 186 -7.93 6.28 19.37
CA ILE A 186 -8.62 7.11 18.37
C ILE A 186 -9.26 8.32 19.05
N ASN A 187 -10.03 8.09 20.12
CA ASN A 187 -10.75 9.17 20.82
C ASN A 187 -9.79 10.20 21.44
N GLU A 188 -8.71 9.75 22.08
CA GLU A 188 -7.66 10.63 22.61
C GLU A 188 -7.00 11.47 21.51
N THR A 189 -6.69 10.85 20.37
CA THR A 189 -6.08 11.55 19.23
C THR A 189 -7.04 12.57 18.61
N VAL A 190 -8.33 12.24 18.53
CA VAL A 190 -9.38 13.14 18.05
C VAL A 190 -9.49 14.37 18.95
N GLU A 191 -9.54 14.20 20.28
CA GLU A 191 -9.64 15.34 21.20
C GLU A 191 -8.39 16.23 21.16
N ARG A 192 -7.19 15.64 21.08
CA ARG A 192 -5.95 16.41 20.89
C ARG A 192 -5.94 17.21 19.59
N ALA A 193 -6.37 16.60 18.49
CA ALA A 193 -6.43 17.27 17.19
C ALA A 193 -7.46 18.41 17.17
N LYS A 194 -8.62 18.22 17.82
CA LYS A 194 -9.64 19.27 17.98
C LYS A 194 -9.14 20.44 18.80
N ALA A 195 -8.50 20.17 19.94
CA ALA A 195 -7.92 21.22 20.78
C ALA A 195 -6.94 22.07 19.97
N LEU A 196 -6.03 21.44 19.24
CA LEU A 196 -5.07 22.11 18.37
C LEU A 196 -5.76 22.96 17.27
N MET A 197 -6.82 22.44 16.64
CA MET A 197 -7.56 23.20 15.62
C MET A 197 -8.36 24.38 16.18
N ASN A 198 -8.85 24.27 17.41
CA ASN A 198 -9.57 25.35 18.10
C ASN A 198 -8.63 26.48 18.52
N GLU A 199 -7.42 26.12 18.97
CA GLU A 199 -6.37 27.07 19.34
C GLU A 199 -5.72 27.71 18.11
N ASN A 200 -5.60 26.96 17.01
CA ASN A 200 -4.94 27.43 15.79
C ASN A 200 -5.79 27.22 14.53
N ARG A 201 -6.40 28.31 14.07
CA ARG A 201 -7.24 28.34 12.85
C ARG A 201 -6.47 27.98 11.58
N GLU A 202 -5.14 28.15 11.55
CA GLU A 202 -4.32 27.73 10.41
C GLU A 202 -4.37 26.20 10.23
N VAL A 203 -4.30 25.46 11.33
CA VAL A 203 -4.40 23.99 11.36
C VAL A 203 -5.75 23.54 10.82
N TYR A 204 -6.84 24.19 11.26
CA TYR A 204 -8.20 23.89 10.78
C TYR A 204 -8.32 24.00 9.25
N ASN A 205 -7.68 25.01 8.66
CA ASN A 205 -7.72 25.26 7.21
C ASN A 205 -6.77 24.33 6.42
N LYS A 206 -5.85 23.63 7.07
CA LYS A 206 -4.82 22.80 6.42
C LYS A 206 -4.97 21.33 6.79
N ARG A 207 -5.92 20.65 6.14
CA ARG A 207 -6.19 19.21 6.35
C ARG A 207 -5.32 18.28 5.51
N TYR A 208 -4.64 18.79 4.47
CA TYR A 208 -3.72 18.03 3.63
C TYR A 208 -2.65 18.93 3.03
N LYS A 209 -1.40 18.47 3.03
CA LYS A 209 -0.31 19.08 2.27
C LYS A 209 0.77 18.05 1.92
N PRO A 210 1.32 18.05 0.68
CA PRO A 210 2.42 17.17 0.33
C PRO A 210 3.68 17.44 1.18
N ALA A 211 4.41 16.39 1.55
CA ALA A 211 5.57 16.47 2.44
C ALA A 211 6.62 17.50 2.00
N LYS A 212 6.90 17.58 0.69
CA LYS A 212 7.82 18.55 0.06
C LYS A 212 7.46 20.02 0.27
N HIS A 213 6.29 20.33 0.82
CA HIS A 213 5.83 21.69 1.09
C HIS A 213 5.62 21.96 2.58
N LEU A 214 5.98 21.03 3.47
CA LEU A 214 5.80 21.17 4.91
C LEU A 214 6.88 22.00 5.59
N ASP A 215 8.07 22.15 4.99
CA ASP A 215 9.20 22.84 5.64
C ASP A 215 8.88 24.29 6.03
N ARG A 216 7.97 24.94 5.28
CA ARG A 216 7.54 26.34 5.46
C ARG A 216 6.34 26.51 6.38
N GLU A 217 5.83 25.44 6.96
CA GLU A 217 4.65 25.45 7.82
C GLU A 217 5.01 25.72 9.28
N SER A 218 4.03 26.25 10.03
CA SER A 218 4.11 26.38 11.48
C SER A 218 4.24 25.01 12.15
N ASP A 219 4.81 24.99 13.35
CA ASP A 219 5.05 23.75 14.09
C ASP A 219 3.73 23.03 14.42
N ASP A 220 2.65 23.76 14.70
CA ASP A 220 1.32 23.20 14.91
C ASP A 220 0.77 22.49 13.65
N VAL A 221 0.96 23.10 12.48
CA VAL A 221 0.55 22.47 11.20
C VAL A 221 1.39 21.23 10.93
N LYS A 222 2.68 21.24 11.26
CA LYS A 222 3.55 20.06 11.14
C LYS A 222 3.12 18.96 12.11
N LEU A 223 2.87 19.28 13.38
CA LEU A 223 2.34 18.36 14.39
C LEU A 223 1.05 17.70 13.90
N TRP A 224 0.12 18.48 13.35
CA TRP A 224 -1.10 17.95 12.76
C TRP A 224 -0.84 17.02 11.57
N LEU A 225 -0.10 17.48 10.56
CA LEU A 225 0.04 16.77 9.28
C LEU A 225 1.03 15.60 9.31
N MET A 226 2.02 15.63 10.21
CA MET A 226 3.09 14.63 10.29
C MET A 226 2.91 13.63 11.43
N GLU A 227 2.19 14.01 12.50
CA GLU A 227 2.05 13.15 13.67
C GLU A 227 0.60 12.77 13.94
N LEU A 228 -0.27 13.74 14.25
CA LEU A 228 -1.62 13.47 14.73
C LEU A 228 -2.51 12.85 13.64
N LYS A 229 -2.56 13.44 12.44
CA LYS A 229 -3.38 12.92 11.35
C LYS A 229 -2.89 11.55 10.87
N PRO A 230 -1.58 11.31 10.62
CA PRO A 230 -1.10 9.98 10.27
C PRO A 230 -1.36 8.93 11.35
N ALA A 231 -1.18 9.27 12.63
CA ALA A 231 -1.48 8.37 13.74
C ALA A 231 -2.97 8.02 13.82
N LEU A 232 -3.85 9.03 13.68
CA LEU A 232 -5.29 8.85 13.64
C LEU A 232 -5.71 7.93 12.48
N MET A 233 -5.19 8.20 11.27
CA MET A 233 -5.47 7.38 10.09
C MET A 233 -5.03 5.93 10.31
N MET A 234 -3.80 5.72 10.77
CA MET A 234 -3.28 4.38 11.10
C MET A 234 -4.18 3.65 12.11
N ALA A 235 -4.62 4.34 13.17
CA ALA A 235 -5.48 3.76 14.18
C ALA A 235 -6.87 3.39 13.62
N LEU A 236 -7.47 4.26 12.81
CA LEU A 236 -8.75 3.99 12.13
C LEU A 236 -8.64 2.85 11.11
N PHE A 237 -7.51 2.73 10.42
CA PHE A 237 -7.21 1.57 9.57
C PHE A 237 -7.13 0.28 10.39
N HIS A 238 -6.35 0.28 11.48
CA HIS A 238 -6.27 -0.88 12.37
C HIS A 238 -7.62 -1.24 12.99
N TYR A 239 -8.42 -0.25 13.36
CA TYR A 239 -9.79 -0.47 13.84
C TYR A 239 -10.64 -1.19 12.80
N GLY A 240 -10.65 -0.71 11.55
CA GLY A 240 -11.46 -1.32 10.49
C GLY A 240 -11.04 -2.75 10.19
N ILE A 241 -9.73 -2.98 10.10
CA ILE A 241 -9.19 -4.35 10.00
C ILE A 241 -9.66 -5.19 11.18
N LYS A 242 -9.59 -4.68 12.42
CA LYS A 242 -9.97 -5.42 13.63
C LYS A 242 -11.45 -5.73 13.76
N LYS A 243 -12.29 -4.80 13.32
CA LYS A 243 -13.74 -4.88 13.45
C LYS A 243 -14.37 -5.69 12.33
N PHE A 244 -13.87 -5.53 11.11
CA PHE A 244 -14.51 -6.07 9.91
C PHE A 244 -13.73 -7.26 9.31
N GLY A 245 -12.42 -7.34 9.57
CA GLY A 245 -11.58 -8.43 9.11
C GLY A 245 -11.67 -9.70 9.97
N PRO A 246 -10.93 -10.76 9.58
CA PRO A 246 -10.94 -12.03 10.28
C PRO A 246 -10.40 -11.89 11.73
N ALA A 247 -11.03 -12.59 12.67
CA ALA A 247 -10.78 -12.45 14.11
C ALA A 247 -9.36 -12.79 14.57
N ASP A 248 -8.65 -13.65 13.83
CA ASP A 248 -7.24 -13.99 14.09
C ASP A 248 -6.25 -13.23 13.20
N PHE A 249 -6.76 -12.30 12.39
CA PHE A 249 -6.01 -11.43 11.48
C PHE A 249 -5.06 -12.17 10.53
N SER A 250 -5.36 -13.45 10.26
CA SER A 250 -4.62 -14.24 9.27
C SER A 250 -5.30 -14.14 7.92
N PHE A 251 -4.50 -13.98 6.87
CA PHE A 251 -5.02 -14.07 5.52
C PHE A 251 -5.13 -15.55 5.15
N GLU A 252 -6.36 -16.03 4.99
CA GLU A 252 -6.59 -17.34 4.39
C GLU A 252 -6.08 -17.36 2.95
N LYS A 253 -5.55 -18.51 2.53
CA LYS A 253 -5.08 -18.72 1.16
C LYS A 253 -6.16 -18.39 0.13
N SER A 254 -7.39 -18.85 0.37
CA SER A 254 -8.57 -18.62 -0.47
C SER A 254 -8.80 -17.11 -0.70
N PHE A 255 -8.79 -16.31 0.36
CA PHE A 255 -8.94 -14.86 0.28
C PHE A 255 -7.82 -14.21 -0.54
N LEU A 256 -6.57 -14.61 -0.31
CA LEU A 256 -5.41 -14.09 -1.04
C LEU A 256 -5.44 -14.46 -2.52
N GLU A 257 -5.81 -15.69 -2.85
CA GLU A 257 -5.97 -16.18 -4.22
C GLU A 257 -7.14 -15.50 -4.94
N ILE A 258 -8.26 -15.26 -4.24
CA ILE A 258 -9.36 -14.41 -4.72
C ILE A 258 -8.81 -13.02 -5.06
N CYS A 259 -8.01 -12.42 -4.18
CA CYS A 259 -7.29 -11.17 -4.41
C CYS A 259 -6.10 -11.29 -5.40
N ARG A 260 -5.94 -12.46 -6.03
CA ARG A 260 -4.93 -12.78 -7.04
C ARG A 260 -3.49 -12.57 -6.56
N PHE A 261 -3.24 -12.77 -5.28
CA PHE A 261 -1.88 -12.93 -4.79
C PHE A 261 -1.32 -14.26 -5.28
N GLU A 262 -0.01 -14.30 -5.51
CA GLU A 262 0.68 -15.53 -5.90
C GLU A 262 1.44 -16.12 -4.71
N PRO A 263 1.58 -17.46 -4.65
CA PRO A 263 2.45 -18.07 -3.66
C PRO A 263 3.91 -17.63 -3.85
N CYS A 264 4.58 -17.36 -2.75
CA CYS A 264 6.02 -17.14 -2.77
C CYS A 264 6.74 -18.41 -3.22
N LYS A 265 7.48 -18.31 -4.33
CA LYS A 265 8.26 -19.42 -4.91
C LYS A 265 9.35 -20.01 -3.99
N ILE A 266 9.68 -19.33 -2.88
CA ILE A 266 10.68 -19.80 -1.91
C ILE A 266 10.02 -20.61 -0.79
N CYS A 267 9.01 -20.07 -0.12
CA CYS A 267 8.42 -20.68 1.08
C CYS A 267 7.09 -21.40 0.88
N CYS A 268 6.44 -21.25 -0.28
CA CYS A 268 5.13 -21.85 -0.58
C CYS A 268 5.24 -22.95 -1.65
N LYS A 269 6.38 -23.64 -1.71
CA LYS A 269 6.56 -24.83 -2.54
C LYS A 269 5.78 -26.02 -1.97
#